data_AF-A0A3D2Q044-F1
#
_entry.id   AF-A0A3D2Q044-F1
#
_cell.length_a   1.000
_cell.length_b   1.000
_cell.length_c   1.000
_cell.angle_alpha   90.00
_cell.angle_beta   90.00
_cell.angle_gamma   90.00
#
_symmetry.space_group_name_H-M   'P 1'
#
loop_
_entity.id
_entity.type
_entity.pdbx_description
1 polymer ?
#
loop_
_entity_poly.entity_id
_entity_poly.type
_entity_poly.pdbx_seq_one_letter_code
_entity_poly.pdbx_strand_id
1 'polypeptide(L)' 'MMSNYDASSIEVLTGLEPVRKRPGMYTDTERPNHLAQEVIDNSVDEAVAGHASKIKVVLYKDGSLSVEDDGRGMPV' A
#
# COMPACT_ATOMS: atom_id res chain seq x y z
N MET A 1 31.61 6.51 29.74
CA MET A 1 31.70 5.23 29.01
C MET A 1 30.73 5.31 27.83
N MET A 2 31.23 5.33 26.59
CA MET A 2 30.38 5.04 25.44
C MET A 2 30.13 3.53 25.45
N SER A 3 28.93 3.12 25.86
CA SER A 3 28.53 1.72 25.92
C SER A 3 28.14 1.20 24.54
N ASN A 4 28.70 0.05 24.16
CA ASN A 4 28.20 -0.92 23.18
C ASN A 4 27.54 -0.35 21.91
N TYR A 5 28.29 0.41 21.12
CA TYR A 5 27.98 0.63 19.71
C TYR A 5 28.97 -0.22 18.89
N ASP A 6 28.49 -1.35 18.38
CA ASP A 6 29.26 -2.29 17.58
C ASP A 6 28.48 -2.71 16.33
N ALA A 7 29.03 -3.62 15.53
CA ALA A 7 28.39 -4.06 14.28
C ALA A 7 26.98 -4.65 14.47
N SER A 8 26.68 -5.22 15.64
CA SER A 8 25.34 -5.76 15.94
C SER A 8 24.28 -4.66 16.14
N SER A 9 24.70 -3.40 16.29
CA SER A 9 23.80 -2.24 16.39
C SER A 9 23.20 -1.83 15.04
N ILE A 10 23.64 -2.42 13.93
CA ILE A 10 23.10 -2.16 12.59
C ILE A 10 21.99 -3.16 12.27
N GLU A 11 20.78 -2.65 12.13
CA GLU A 11 19.61 -3.44 11.73
C GLU A 11 19.35 -3.29 10.23
N VAL A 12 19.19 -4.41 9.54
CA VAL A 12 18.75 -4.44 8.13
C VAL A 12 17.31 -4.94 8.11
N LEU A 13 16.40 -4.04 7.78
CA LEU A 13 14.97 -4.34 7.66
C LEU A 13 14.68 -4.95 6.28
N THR A 14 13.92 -6.04 6.24
CA THR A 14 13.65 -6.81 5.01
C THR A 14 12.16 -6.90 4.67
N GLY A 15 11.84 -7.18 3.42
CA GLY A 15 10.46 -7.28 2.96
C GLY A 15 9.65 -6.01 3.25
N LEU A 16 8.56 -6.14 4.03
CA LEU A 16 7.70 -5.03 4.43
C LEU A 16 8.04 -4.40 5.78
N GLU A 17 9.10 -4.88 6.46
CA GLU A 17 9.55 -4.31 7.74
C GLU A 17 9.87 -2.80 7.66
N PRO A 18 10.54 -2.28 6.60
CA PRO A 18 10.80 -0.85 6.49
C PRO A 18 9.52 -0.01 6.46
N VAL A 19 8.50 -0.49 5.73
CA VAL A 19 7.20 0.18 5.59
C VAL A 19 6.47 0.21 6.94
N ARG A 20 6.46 -0.91 7.66
CA ARG A 20 5.83 -1.01 8.99
C ARG A 20 6.57 -0.17 10.03
N LYS A 21 7.90 -0.11 9.96
CA LYS A 21 8.73 0.65 10.90
C LYS A 21 8.65 2.15 10.65
N ARG A 22 8.54 2.58 9.39
CA ARG A 22 8.55 3.99 8.97
C ARG A 22 7.40 4.30 7.99
N PRO A 23 6.13 4.18 8.41
CA PRO A 23 4.99 4.29 7.49
C PRO A 23 4.87 5.67 6.84
N GLY A 24 5.23 6.75 7.54
CA GLY A 24 5.17 8.12 7.00
C GLY A 24 6.09 8.40 5.81
N MET A 25 7.02 7.48 5.50
CA MET A 25 7.80 7.55 4.25
C MET A 25 7.03 6.99 3.04
N TYR A 26 6.01 6.16 3.27
CA TYR A 26 5.34 5.36 2.23
C TYR A 26 3.85 5.68 2.07
N THR A 27 3.21 6.29 3.07
CA THR A 27 1.78 6.64 3.01
C THR A 27 1.49 7.86 3.86
N ASP A 28 0.37 8.53 3.57
CA ASP A 28 -0.25 9.46 4.52
C ASP A 28 -0.66 8.68 5.78
N THR A 29 -0.23 9.18 6.95
CA THR A 29 -0.50 8.59 8.26
C THR A 29 -1.61 9.30 9.04
N GLU A 30 -2.13 10.42 8.54
CA GLU A 30 -3.26 11.12 9.16
C GLU A 30 -4.59 10.40 8.89
N ARG A 31 -4.70 9.74 7.73
CA ARG A 31 -5.92 9.03 7.30
C ARG A 31 -5.57 7.93 6.28
N PRO A 32 -6.38 6.85 6.19
CA PRO A 32 -6.08 5.72 5.31
C PRO A 32 -6.37 5.98 3.82
N ASN A 33 -6.80 7.19 3.46
CA ASN A 33 -7.24 7.50 2.09
C ASN A 33 -6.14 7.26 1.05
N HIS A 34 -4.88 7.49 1.40
CA HIS A 34 -3.76 7.21 0.49
C HIS A 34 -3.66 5.70 0.17
N LEU A 35 -3.87 4.82 1.16
CA LEU A 35 -3.91 3.37 0.91
C LEU A 35 -5.06 2.96 -0.03
N ALA A 36 -6.21 3.64 0.06
CA ALA A 36 -7.31 3.42 -0.87
C ALA A 36 -6.97 3.92 -2.28
N GLN A 37 -6.30 5.07 -2.40
CA GLN A 37 -5.84 5.63 -3.67
C GLN A 37 -4.90 4.66 -4.39
N GLU A 38 -3.92 4.09 -3.70
CA GLU A 38 -2.98 3.12 -4.29
C GLU A 38 -3.68 1.94 -4.99
N VAL A 39 -4.76 1.41 -4.41
CA VAL A 39 -5.51 0.31 -5.04
C VAL A 39 -6.38 0.81 -6.20
N ILE A 40 -7.01 1.97 -6.05
CA ILE A 40 -7.83 2.58 -7.11
C ILE A 40 -6.96 2.93 -8.33
N ASP A 41 -5.75 3.44 -8.11
CA ASP A 41 -4.83 3.86 -9.16
C ASP A 41 -4.39 2.64 -9.99
N ASN A 42 -4.09 1.50 -9.36
CA ASN A 42 -3.83 0.25 -10.08
C ASN A 42 -5.02 -0.19 -10.96
N SER A 43 -6.26 -0.04 -10.48
CA SER A 43 -7.46 -0.32 -11.29
C SER A 43 -7.65 0.70 -12.42
N VAL A 44 -7.28 1.97 -12.21
CA VAL A 44 -7.31 3.02 -13.23
C VAL A 44 -6.27 2.75 -14.31
N ASP A 45 -5.10 2.22 -13.97
CA ASP A 45 -4.08 1.83 -14.96
C ASP A 45 -4.62 0.76 -15.95
N GLU A 46 -5.40 -0.21 -15.47
CA GLU A 46 -6.10 -1.16 -16.36
C GLU A 46 -7.12 -0.46 -17.28
N ALA A 47 -7.83 0.56 -16.77
CA ALA A 47 -8.77 1.33 -17.58
C ALA A 47 -8.05 2.20 -18.62
N VAL A 48 -6.93 2.83 -18.26
CA VAL A 48 -6.08 3.61 -19.17
C VAL A 48 -5.48 2.72 -20.27
N ALA A 49 -5.14 1.47 -19.93
CA ALA A 49 -4.70 0.47 -20.89
C ALA A 49 -5.85 -0.10 -21.77
N GLY A 50 -7.10 0.29 -21.52
CA GLY A 50 -8.27 -0.17 -22.27
C GLY A 50 -8.74 -1.58 -21.90
N HIS A 51 -8.35 -2.07 -20.73
CA HIS A 51 -8.69 -3.41 -20.24
C HIS A 51 -9.80 -3.41 -19.20
N ALA A 52 -9.94 -2.34 -18.41
CA ALA A 52 -11.05 -2.16 -17.49
C ALA A 52 -12.03 -1.08 -18.02
N SER A 53 -13.31 -1.26 -17.74
CA SER A 53 -14.40 -0.32 -18.08
C SER A 53 -15.15 0.17 -16.85
N LYS A 54 -15.01 -0.53 -15.72
CA LYS A 54 -15.74 -0.26 -14.49
C LYS A 54 -14.85 -0.51 -13.28
N ILE A 55 -14.82 0.48 -12.39
CA ILE A 55 -14.20 0.37 -11.07
C ILE A 55 -15.28 0.61 -10.02
N LYS A 56 -15.42 -0.30 -9.06
CA LYS A 56 -16.38 -0.23 -7.97
C LYS A 56 -15.65 -0.08 -6.65
N VAL A 57 -15.91 1.01 -5.96
CA VAL A 57 -15.37 1.30 -4.62
C VAL A 57 -16.48 1.21 -3.59
N VAL A 58 -16.25 0.46 -2.51
CA VAL A 58 -17.21 0.32 -1.41
C VAL A 58 -16.50 0.61 -0.09
N LEU A 59 -17.00 1.60 0.65
CA LEU A 59 -16.64 1.82 2.05
C LEU A 59 -17.66 1.10 2.93
N TYR A 60 -17.19 0.17 3.75
CA TYR A 60 -18.02 -0.61 4.66
C TYR A 60 -18.23 0.13 5.99
N LYS A 61 -19.26 -0.28 6.73
CA LYS A 61 -19.63 0.34 8.01
C LYS A 61 -18.58 0.15 9.11
N ASP A 62 -17.72 -0.86 8.97
CA ASP A 62 -16.61 -1.13 9.89
C ASP A 62 -15.35 -0.31 9.58
N GLY A 63 -15.40 0.53 8.53
CA GLY A 63 -14.27 1.35 8.09
C GLY A 63 -13.33 0.65 7.11
N SER A 64 -13.58 -0.61 6.74
CA SER A 64 -12.86 -1.26 5.65
C SER A 64 -13.30 -0.73 4.28
N LEU A 65 -12.47 -0.96 3.26
CA LEU A 65 -12.74 -0.54 1.89
C LEU A 65 -12.41 -1.68 0.91
N SER A 66 -13.23 -1.86 -0.11
CA SER A 66 -12.92 -2.73 -1.25
C SER A 66 -12.92 -1.96 -2.56
N VAL A 67 -12.00 -2.32 -3.44
CA VAL A 67 -11.94 -1.90 -4.84
C VAL A 67 -12.07 -3.16 -5.70
N GLU A 68 -12.96 -3.11 -6.68
CA GLU A 68 -13.18 -4.18 -7.66
C GLU A 68 -13.13 -3.56 -9.06
N ASP A 69 -12.35 -4.14 -9.96
CA ASP A 69 -12.30 -3.78 -11.37
C ASP A 69 -12.57 -4.99 -12.28
N ASP A 70 -12.88 -4.70 -13.53
CA ASP A 70 -13.10 -5.68 -14.60
C ASP A 70 -11.90 -5.79 -15.56
N GLY A 71 -10.69 -5.44 -15.07
CA GLY A 71 -9.44 -5.54 -15.83
C GLY A 71 -8.95 -6.97 -16.03
N ARG A 72 -7.67 -7.11 -16.42
CA ARG A 72 -7.08 -8.44 -16.69
C ARG A 72 -6.86 -9.28 -15.43
N GLY A 73 -6.87 -8.64 -14.27
CA GLY A 73 -6.52 -9.25 -12.99
C GLY A 73 -5.01 -9.38 -12.78
N MET A 74 -4.61 -9.57 -11.52
CA MET A 74 -3.22 -9.81 -11.16
C MET A 74 -2.75 -11.18 -11.69
N PRO A 75 -1.50 -11.31 -12.20
CA PRO A 75 -0.94 -12.61 -12.57
C PRO A 75 -0.89 -13.58 -11.39
N VAL A 76 -1.30 -14.84 -11.61
CA VAL A 76 -1.33 -15.92 -10.61
C VAL A 76 -0.55 -17.14 -11.05
#